data_AF-B9CPA2-F1
#
_entry.id   AF-B9CPA2-F1
#
_cell.length_a   1.000
_cell.length_b   1.000
_cell.length_c   1.000
_cell.angle_alpha   90.00
_cell.angle_beta   90.00
_cell.angle_gamma   90.00
#
_symmetry.space_group_name_H-M   'P 1'
#
loop_
_entity.id
_entity.type
_entity.pdbx_description
1 polymer ?
#
loop_
_entity_poly.entity_id
_entity_poly.type
_entity_poly.pdbx_seq_one_letter_code
_entity_poly.pdbx_strand_id
1 'polypeptide(L)'
;WFKDSDGWHFFNGAGIAARGWAYTTNNDIFYFDPSQEHHPALLGEVTLNGGHHYYFDESRGLVKDRWVKLPGGNWVYASKEGAFISGWHYIGNDIFYFDTEDPTHPALFGEVTLNGGRHYYFDEHSGLAQDRWVKLPGGNWVYASKEGAFISGWRYIGNKIFYFDTEDPTHPALFGEVTLNGGHHYWFDENQGMASNQWV
;
A
#
# COMPACT_ATOMS: atom_id res chain seq x y z
N TRP A 1 7.99 -35.98 2.12
CA TRP A 1 8.56 -34.95 3.01
C TRP A 1 9.44 -35.61 4.05
N PHE A 2 10.57 -34.99 4.36
CA PHE A 2 11.52 -35.40 5.39
C PHE A 2 12.03 -34.14 6.09
N LYS A 3 12.32 -34.17 7.39
CA LYS A 3 12.83 -33.02 8.13
C LYS A 3 14.11 -33.40 8.87
N ASP A 4 15.15 -32.59 8.74
CA ASP A 4 16.39 -32.69 9.52
C ASP A 4 16.79 -31.32 10.11
N SER A 5 18.09 -31.13 10.38
CA SER A 5 18.63 -29.86 10.91
C SER A 5 18.63 -28.71 9.90
N ASP A 6 18.67 -29.01 8.60
CA ASP A 6 18.74 -28.02 7.52
C ASP A 6 17.34 -27.57 7.10
N GLY A 7 16.32 -28.42 7.30
CA GLY A 7 14.92 -28.02 7.17
C GLY A 7 14.03 -29.13 6.63
N TRP A 8 13.03 -28.72 5.85
CA TRP A 8 12.10 -29.65 5.19
C TRP A 8 12.60 -29.99 3.78
N HIS A 9 12.57 -31.26 3.43
CA HIS A 9 13.01 -31.80 2.15
C HIS A 9 11.87 -32.56 1.48
N PHE A 10 11.83 -32.53 0.16
CA PHE A 10 10.84 -33.27 -0.62
C PHE A 10 11.54 -34.22 -1.59
N PHE A 11 11.06 -35.45 -1.64
CA PHE A 11 11.50 -36.47 -2.59
C PHE A 11 10.30 -36.89 -3.44
N ASN A 12 10.47 -36.96 -4.75
CA ASN A 12 9.42 -37.41 -5.65
C ASN A 12 9.16 -38.92 -5.50
N GLY A 13 8.18 -39.46 -6.25
CA GLY A 13 7.83 -40.90 -6.19
C GLY A 13 8.94 -41.87 -6.59
N ALA A 14 10.03 -41.38 -7.20
CA ALA A 14 11.22 -42.16 -7.54
C ALA A 14 12.34 -42.03 -6.49
N GLY A 15 12.11 -41.30 -5.39
CA GLY A 15 13.11 -41.06 -4.34
C GLY A 15 14.14 -39.99 -4.69
N ILE A 16 13.92 -39.17 -5.71
CA ILE A 16 14.83 -38.09 -6.10
C ILE A 16 14.47 -36.81 -5.34
N ALA A 17 15.45 -36.18 -4.69
CA ALA A 17 15.28 -34.91 -3.98
C ALA A 17 14.87 -33.78 -4.95
N ALA A 18 13.91 -32.97 -4.54
CA ALA A 18 13.53 -31.75 -5.25
C ALA A 18 14.62 -30.68 -5.12
N ARG A 19 14.73 -29.84 -6.16
CA ARG A 19 15.74 -28.79 -6.28
C ARG A 19 15.16 -27.62 -7.06
N GLY A 20 15.32 -26.41 -6.54
CA GLY A 20 14.71 -25.20 -7.08
C GLY A 20 13.19 -25.23 -6.98
N TRP A 21 12.52 -24.62 -7.95
CA TRP A 21 11.06 -24.65 -8.05
C TRP A 21 10.54 -26.06 -8.30
N ALA A 22 9.66 -26.55 -7.42
CA ALA A 22 9.05 -27.86 -7.58
C ALA A 22 7.59 -27.89 -7.12
N TYR A 23 6.79 -28.69 -7.82
CA TYR A 23 5.45 -29.07 -7.39
C TYR A 23 5.54 -30.29 -6.47
N THR A 24 4.82 -30.24 -5.37
CA THR A 24 4.64 -31.38 -4.47
C THR A 24 3.50 -32.27 -4.95
N THR A 25 3.28 -33.41 -4.29
CA THR A 25 2.15 -34.32 -4.61
C THR A 25 0.78 -33.67 -4.50
N ASN A 26 0.65 -32.58 -3.73
CA ASN A 26 -0.60 -31.86 -3.53
C ASN A 26 -0.75 -30.66 -4.49
N ASN A 27 0.12 -30.53 -5.50
CA ASN A 27 0.25 -29.39 -6.41
C ASN A 27 0.64 -28.06 -5.74
N ASP A 28 1.10 -28.09 -4.48
CA ASP A 28 1.72 -26.93 -3.84
C ASP A 28 3.11 -26.69 -4.44
N ILE A 29 3.48 -25.42 -4.59
CA ILE A 29 4.77 -25.00 -5.16
C ILE A 29 5.72 -24.63 -4.02
N PHE A 30 6.90 -25.22 -3.98
CA PHE A 30 7.98 -24.84 -3.06
C PHE A 30 9.25 -24.51 -3.84
N TYR A 31 10.16 -23.78 -3.19
CA TYR A 31 11.52 -23.59 -3.67
C TYR A 31 12.49 -24.32 -2.73
N PHE A 32 13.24 -25.28 -3.27
CA PHE A 32 14.24 -26.07 -2.55
C PHE A 32 15.63 -25.53 -2.86
N ASP A 33 16.35 -25.00 -1.87
CA ASP A 33 17.59 -24.23 -2.06
C ASP A 33 18.68 -25.03 -2.79
N PRO A 34 18.95 -24.75 -4.09
CA PRO A 34 19.94 -25.49 -4.87
C PRO A 34 21.38 -25.31 -4.41
N SER A 35 21.65 -24.31 -3.56
CA SER A 35 22.99 -23.95 -3.08
C SER A 35 23.43 -24.75 -1.85
N GLN A 36 22.48 -25.34 -1.13
CA GLN A 36 22.74 -26.19 0.03
C GLN A 36 22.69 -27.67 -0.36
N GLU A 37 23.51 -28.49 0.30
CA GLU A 37 23.72 -29.91 -0.05
C GLU A 37 22.43 -30.72 -0.08
N HIS A 38 21.55 -30.52 0.91
CA HIS A 38 20.30 -31.28 1.06
C HIS A 38 19.07 -30.60 0.42
N HIS A 39 19.24 -29.43 -0.20
CA HIS A 39 18.15 -28.66 -0.83
C HIS A 39 16.92 -28.45 0.07
N PRO A 40 17.06 -27.83 1.26
CA PRO A 40 15.93 -27.57 2.13
C PRO A 40 14.93 -26.63 1.44
N ALA A 41 13.64 -26.83 1.70
CA ALA A 41 12.58 -25.91 1.32
C ALA A 41 12.76 -24.58 2.04
N LEU A 42 12.77 -23.50 1.28
CA LEU A 42 12.74 -22.16 1.84
C LEU A 42 11.32 -21.83 2.31
N LEU A 43 11.22 -21.22 3.49
CA LEU A 43 9.98 -20.88 4.17
C LEU A 43 9.99 -19.42 4.64
N GLY A 44 8.81 -18.82 4.77
CA GLY A 44 8.66 -17.42 5.11
C GLY A 44 9.01 -16.50 3.94
N GLU A 45 9.52 -15.31 4.25
CA GLU A 45 9.97 -14.33 3.27
C GLU A 45 11.29 -14.77 2.63
N VAL A 46 11.34 -14.78 1.29
CA VAL A 46 12.50 -15.26 0.53
C VAL A 46 12.74 -14.36 -0.67
N THR A 47 13.97 -13.92 -0.85
CA THR A 47 14.43 -13.29 -2.10
C THR A 47 15.11 -14.32 -2.98
N LEU A 48 14.63 -14.46 -4.22
CA LEU A 48 15.20 -15.36 -5.22
C LEU A 48 15.86 -14.60 -6.36
N ASN A 49 16.57 -15.32 -7.23
CA ASN A 49 17.30 -14.77 -8.38
C ASN A 49 16.43 -13.79 -9.18
N GLY A 50 17.00 -12.63 -9.52
CA GLY A 50 16.30 -11.51 -10.15
C GLY A 50 15.81 -10.45 -9.15
N GLY A 51 16.04 -10.64 -7.85
CA GLY A 51 15.66 -9.66 -6.81
C GLY A 51 14.18 -9.71 -6.44
N HIS A 52 13.46 -10.75 -6.87
CA HIS A 52 12.05 -10.91 -6.56
C HIS A 52 11.85 -11.52 -5.18
N HIS A 53 10.95 -10.92 -4.41
CA HIS A 53 10.56 -11.37 -3.08
C HIS A 53 9.30 -12.25 -3.15
N TYR A 54 9.28 -13.31 -2.36
CA TYR A 54 8.21 -14.30 -2.28
C TYR A 54 7.91 -14.62 -0.82
N TYR A 55 6.74 -15.21 -0.57
CA TYR A 55 6.43 -15.81 0.71
C TYR A 55 6.06 -17.28 0.55
N PHE A 56 6.71 -18.17 1.30
CA PHE A 56 6.40 -19.60 1.35
C PHE A 56 5.79 -19.96 2.71
N ASP A 57 4.51 -20.31 2.70
CA ASP A 57 3.81 -20.85 3.84
C ASP A 57 4.27 -22.30 4.11
N GLU A 58 4.55 -22.66 5.36
CA GLU A 58 5.03 -24.00 5.72
C GLU A 58 4.04 -25.11 5.32
N SER A 59 2.73 -24.82 5.29
CA SER A 59 1.70 -25.81 5.00
C SER A 59 1.23 -25.82 3.54
N ARG A 60 1.33 -24.70 2.81
CA ARG A 60 0.77 -24.52 1.46
C ARG A 60 1.79 -24.09 0.40
N GLY A 61 3.05 -23.88 0.79
CA GLY A 61 4.09 -23.42 -0.12
C GLY A 61 3.88 -21.98 -0.57
N LEU A 62 4.20 -21.70 -1.83
CA LEU A 62 4.19 -20.36 -2.41
C LEU A 62 2.82 -19.70 -2.26
N VAL A 63 2.80 -18.57 -1.55
CA VAL A 63 1.62 -17.72 -1.44
C VAL A 63 1.43 -16.93 -2.74
N LYS A 64 0.18 -16.92 -3.23
CA LYS A 64 -0.21 -16.24 -4.48
C LYS A 64 -1.54 -15.53 -4.30
N ASP A 65 -1.68 -14.42 -5.02
CA ASP A 65 -2.88 -13.59 -5.16
C ASP A 65 -3.56 -13.26 -3.82
N ARG A 66 -2.76 -12.79 -2.85
CA ARG A 66 -3.27 -12.39 -1.53
C ARG A 66 -2.28 -11.51 -0.77
N TRP A 67 -2.84 -10.82 0.22
CA TRP A 67 -2.10 -10.13 1.27
C TRP A 67 -1.29 -11.08 2.14
N VAL A 68 -0.08 -10.65 2.51
CA VAL A 68 0.83 -11.33 3.43
C VAL A 68 1.27 -10.33 4.49
N LYS A 69 1.11 -10.67 5.77
CA LYS A 69 1.68 -9.90 6.87
C LYS A 69 3.06 -10.47 7.20
N LEU A 70 4.10 -9.68 6.94
CA LEU A 70 5.47 -10.07 7.22
C LEU A 70 5.77 -10.00 8.73
N PRO A 71 6.79 -10.73 9.23
CA PRO A 71 7.18 -10.68 10.64
C PRO A 71 7.49 -9.28 11.17
N GLY A 72 7.97 -8.37 10.30
CA GLY A 72 8.22 -6.97 10.63
C GLY A 72 6.95 -6.11 10.81
N GLY A 73 5.76 -6.68 10.61
CA GLY A 73 4.47 -6.01 10.74
C GLY A 73 3.93 -5.41 9.44
N ASN A 74 4.79 -5.24 8.44
CA ASN A 74 4.42 -4.72 7.12
C ASN A 74 3.49 -5.70 6.37
N TRP A 75 2.54 -5.12 5.62
CA TRP A 75 1.72 -5.86 4.68
C TRP A 75 2.31 -5.76 3.28
N VAL A 76 2.37 -6.88 2.56
CA VAL A 76 2.72 -6.95 1.13
C VAL A 76 1.64 -7.72 0.39
N TYR A 77 1.64 -7.67 -0.94
CA TYR A 77 0.72 -8.47 -1.75
C TYR A 77 1.48 -9.36 -2.73
N ALA A 78 1.25 -10.67 -2.64
CA ALA A 78 1.79 -11.63 -3.59
C ALA A 78 0.96 -11.63 -4.88
N SER A 79 1.60 -11.49 -6.03
CA SER A 79 0.95 -11.55 -7.34
C SER A 79 0.35 -12.94 -7.63
N LYS A 80 -0.30 -13.09 -8.78
CA LYS A 80 -0.80 -14.39 -9.25
C LYS A 80 0.32 -15.40 -9.53
N GLU A 81 1.53 -14.89 -9.77
CA GLU A 81 2.77 -15.64 -9.96
C GLU A 81 3.54 -15.81 -8.64
N GLY A 82 3.14 -15.10 -7.59
CA GLY A 82 3.64 -15.23 -6.22
C GLY A 82 4.72 -14.22 -5.81
N ALA A 83 5.32 -13.51 -6.76
CA ALA A 83 6.25 -12.44 -6.45
C ALA A 83 5.50 -11.26 -5.81
N PHE A 84 6.12 -10.55 -4.88
CA PHE A 84 5.56 -9.32 -4.33
C PHE A 84 5.49 -8.24 -5.41
N ILE A 85 4.34 -7.54 -5.47
CA ILE A 85 4.11 -6.44 -6.41
C ILE A 85 4.60 -5.12 -5.85
N SER A 86 4.91 -4.16 -6.72
CA SER A 86 5.37 -2.81 -6.38
C SER A 86 4.60 -1.75 -7.16
N GLY A 87 4.53 -0.53 -6.62
CA GLY A 87 3.82 0.60 -7.24
C GLY A 87 2.29 0.51 -7.11
N TRP A 88 1.60 1.16 -8.06
CA TRP A 88 0.14 1.31 -8.06
C TRP A 88 -0.56 0.04 -8.53
N HIS A 89 -1.45 -0.52 -7.71
CA HIS A 89 -2.20 -1.72 -8.05
C HIS A 89 -3.65 -1.69 -7.56
N TYR A 90 -4.54 -2.28 -8.36
CA TYR A 90 -5.88 -2.62 -7.92
C TYR A 90 -5.86 -3.95 -7.19
N ILE A 91 -6.39 -3.97 -5.98
CA ILE A 91 -6.63 -5.18 -5.19
C ILE A 91 -8.13 -5.25 -4.91
N GLY A 92 -8.83 -6.16 -5.58
CA GLY A 92 -10.28 -6.11 -5.66
C GLY A 92 -10.74 -4.86 -6.41
N ASN A 93 -11.49 -3.98 -5.74
CA ASN A 93 -11.97 -2.71 -6.30
C ASN A 93 -11.14 -1.51 -5.83
N ASP A 94 -10.24 -1.69 -4.87
CA ASP A 94 -9.53 -0.62 -4.19
C ASP A 94 -8.11 -0.48 -4.76
N ILE A 95 -7.58 0.74 -4.73
CA ILE A 95 -6.23 1.05 -5.22
C ILE A 95 -5.28 1.10 -4.02
N PHE A 96 -4.17 0.38 -4.11
CA PHE A 96 -3.08 0.44 -3.15
C PHE A 96 -1.78 0.86 -3.84
N TYR A 97 -0.86 1.37 -3.04
CA TYR A 97 0.51 1.63 -3.47
C TYR A 97 1.47 0.82 -2.63
N PHE A 98 2.33 0.06 -3.30
CA PHE A 98 3.39 -0.75 -2.71
C PHE A 98 4.73 -0.04 -2.93
N ASP A 99 5.49 0.19 -1.87
CA ASP A 99 6.70 1.02 -1.90
C ASP A 99 7.71 0.50 -2.92
N THR A 100 8.08 1.34 -3.89
CA THR A 100 9.05 0.98 -4.93
C THR A 100 10.50 1.14 -4.46
N GLU A 101 10.72 1.86 -3.37
CA GLU A 101 12.06 2.15 -2.84
C GLU A 101 12.51 1.12 -1.80
N ASP A 102 11.56 0.42 -1.15
CA ASP A 102 11.85 -0.70 -0.26
C ASP A 102 11.85 -2.03 -1.06
N PRO A 103 12.91 -2.87 -0.95
CA PRO A 103 13.01 -4.13 -1.69
C PRO A 103 11.84 -5.10 -1.46
N THR A 104 11.22 -5.07 -0.28
CA THR A 104 10.12 -5.96 0.10
C THR A 104 8.76 -5.46 -0.39
N HIS A 105 8.69 -4.24 -0.91
CA HIS A 105 7.49 -3.60 -1.46
C HIS A 105 6.28 -3.59 -0.50
N PRO A 106 6.44 -3.10 0.74
CA PRO A 106 5.34 -2.94 1.68
C PRO A 106 4.25 -2.02 1.12
N ALA A 107 3.00 -2.35 1.37
CA ALA A 107 1.89 -1.43 1.14
C ALA A 107 2.01 -0.23 2.06
N LEU A 108 1.81 0.96 1.48
CA LEU A 108 1.82 2.21 2.23
C LEU A 108 0.40 2.56 2.70
N PHE A 109 0.30 3.03 3.94
CA PHE A 109 -0.95 3.44 4.58
C PHE A 109 -0.80 4.80 5.25
N GLY A 110 -1.92 5.50 5.45
CA GLY A 110 -1.95 6.87 5.93
C GLY A 110 -1.59 7.88 4.85
N GLU A 111 -1.05 9.02 5.27
CA GLU A 111 -0.60 10.06 4.36
C GLU A 111 0.72 9.68 3.69
N VAL A 112 0.78 9.79 2.36
CA VAL A 112 1.95 9.42 1.57
C VAL A 112 2.22 10.46 0.49
N THR A 113 3.48 10.84 0.30
CA THR A 113 3.92 11.72 -0.77
C THR A 113 4.53 10.91 -1.91
N LEU A 114 3.95 10.99 -3.11
CA LEU A 114 4.35 10.23 -4.30
C LEU A 114 4.50 11.14 -5.54
N ASN A 115 5.10 10.62 -6.60
CA ASN A 115 5.10 11.22 -7.94
C ASN A 115 5.53 12.69 -8.01
N GLY A 116 6.66 13.03 -7.39
CA GLY A 116 7.21 14.39 -7.45
C GLY A 116 6.53 15.38 -6.49
N GLY A 117 6.08 14.91 -5.32
CA GLY A 117 5.61 15.77 -4.23
C GLY A 117 4.09 15.83 -4.05
N ARG A 118 3.31 14.98 -4.72
CA ARG A 118 1.86 14.94 -4.53
C ARG A 118 1.50 14.11 -3.30
N HIS A 119 0.62 14.64 -2.46
CA HIS A 119 0.15 13.96 -1.25
C HIS A 119 -1.12 13.14 -1.55
N TYR A 120 -1.19 11.96 -0.94
CA TYR A 120 -2.27 10.97 -1.06
C TYR A 120 -2.59 10.43 0.33
N TYR A 121 -3.75 9.78 0.48
CA TYR A 121 -4.07 9.02 1.68
C TYR A 121 -4.51 7.60 1.32
N PHE A 122 -3.91 6.60 1.95
CA PHE A 122 -4.29 5.20 1.81
C PHE A 122 -4.85 4.66 3.12
N ASP A 123 -6.12 4.27 3.11
CA ASP A 123 -6.75 3.57 4.21
C ASP A 123 -6.32 2.09 4.21
N GLU A 124 -6.09 1.51 5.40
CA GLU A 124 -5.65 0.10 5.52
C GLU A 124 -6.68 -0.90 4.97
N HIS A 125 -7.97 -0.53 4.97
CA HIS A 125 -9.06 -1.40 4.57
C HIS A 125 -9.66 -1.05 3.21
N SER A 126 -9.67 0.24 2.84
CA SER A 126 -10.29 0.71 1.59
C SER A 126 -9.31 1.28 0.56
N GLY A 127 -7.99 1.22 0.81
CA GLY A 127 -6.99 1.75 -0.11
C GLY A 127 -7.08 3.27 -0.29
N LEU A 128 -6.72 3.75 -1.49
CA LEU A 128 -6.61 5.16 -1.83
C LEU A 128 -7.92 5.91 -1.60
N ALA A 129 -7.89 6.97 -0.80
CA ALA A 129 -9.00 7.90 -0.69
C ALA A 129 -9.19 8.64 -2.02
N GLN A 130 -10.41 8.62 -2.57
CA GLN A 130 -10.77 9.31 -3.80
C GLN A 130 -12.10 10.05 -3.62
N ASP A 131 -12.17 11.28 -4.12
CA ASP A 131 -13.35 12.15 -4.12
C ASP A 131 -14.02 12.28 -2.75
N ARG A 132 -13.20 12.49 -1.70
CA ARG A 132 -13.69 12.55 -0.33
C ARG A 132 -12.81 13.40 0.58
N TRP A 133 -13.43 13.88 1.64
CA TRP A 133 -12.73 14.45 2.78
C TRP A 133 -11.92 13.39 3.52
N VAL A 134 -10.74 13.77 4.00
CA VAL A 134 -9.86 12.94 4.82
C VAL A 134 -9.43 13.77 6.02
N LYS A 135 -9.58 13.22 7.23
CA LYS A 135 -9.03 13.82 8.45
C LYS A 135 -7.66 13.22 8.71
N LEU A 136 -6.61 14.02 8.59
CA LEU A 136 -5.24 13.58 8.83
C LEU A 136 -5.00 13.40 10.35
N PRO A 137 -4.00 12.60 10.75
CA PRO A 137 -3.66 12.40 12.16
C PRO A 137 -3.37 13.70 12.93
N GLY A 138 -2.84 14.73 12.26
CA GLY A 138 -2.62 16.06 12.83
C GLY A 138 -3.90 16.87 13.10
N GLY A 139 -5.08 16.34 12.75
CA GLY A 139 -6.37 16.98 12.97
C GLY A 139 -6.89 17.80 11.78
N ASN A 140 -6.01 18.14 10.84
CA ASN A 140 -6.35 18.88 9.62
C ASN A 140 -7.26 18.05 8.70
N TRP A 141 -8.19 18.73 8.04
CA TRP A 141 -8.99 18.16 6.97
C TRP A 141 -8.36 18.47 5.62
N VAL A 142 -8.27 17.49 4.74
CA VAL A 142 -7.89 17.64 3.33
C VAL A 142 -8.97 17.03 2.46
N TYR A 143 -8.95 17.32 1.16
CA TYR A 143 -9.84 16.69 0.20
C TYR A 143 -9.03 15.97 -0.88
N ALA A 144 -9.24 14.66 -1.00
CA ALA A 144 -8.66 13.85 -2.06
C ALA A 144 -9.47 14.02 -3.35
N SER A 145 -8.79 14.32 -4.46
CA SER A 145 -9.43 14.41 -5.78
C SER A 145 -9.98 13.05 -6.23
N LYS A 146 -10.64 13.01 -7.40
CA LYS A 146 -11.08 11.75 -8.02
C LYS A 146 -9.90 10.83 -8.37
N GLU A 147 -8.73 11.41 -8.61
CA GLU A 147 -7.47 10.72 -8.84
C GLU A 147 -6.68 10.47 -7.53
N GLY A 148 -7.24 10.88 -6.39
CA GLY A 148 -6.76 10.62 -5.04
C GLY A 148 -5.72 11.61 -4.50
N ALA A 149 -5.11 12.43 -5.34
CA ALA A 149 -4.18 13.46 -4.87
C ALA A 149 -4.92 14.55 -4.10
N PHE A 150 -4.31 15.10 -3.04
CA PHE A 150 -4.88 16.22 -2.31
C PHE A 150 -4.95 17.47 -3.19
N ILE A 151 -6.08 18.18 -3.12
CA ILE A 151 -6.31 19.41 -3.89
C ILE A 151 -5.92 20.64 -3.09
N SER A 152 -5.50 21.70 -3.79
CA SER A 152 -5.11 22.98 -3.21
C SER A 152 -5.91 24.15 -3.76
N GLY A 153 -5.89 25.28 -3.04
CA GLY A 153 -6.52 26.55 -3.40
C GLY A 153 -8.05 26.53 -3.36
N TRP A 154 -8.66 27.47 -4.10
CA TRP A 154 -10.12 27.62 -4.21
C TRP A 154 -10.75 26.42 -4.91
N ARG A 155 -11.71 25.77 -4.25
CA ARG A 155 -12.37 24.56 -4.78
C ARG A 155 -13.84 24.52 -4.42
N TYR A 156 -14.63 23.98 -5.36
CA TYR A 156 -16.01 23.61 -5.10
C TYR A 156 -16.05 22.15 -4.65
N ILE A 157 -16.61 21.91 -3.47
CA ILE A 157 -16.95 20.57 -2.99
C ILE A 157 -18.48 20.50 -2.89
N GLY A 158 -19.10 19.72 -3.79
CA GLY A 158 -20.53 19.82 -4.03
C GLY A 158 -20.91 21.22 -4.53
N ASN A 159 -21.75 21.93 -3.78
CA ASN A 159 -22.17 23.30 -4.07
C ASN A 159 -21.52 24.37 -3.16
N LYS A 160 -20.52 23.97 -2.36
CA LYS A 160 -19.87 24.83 -1.36
C LYS A 160 -18.44 25.15 -1.80
N ILE A 161 -17.98 26.35 -1.46
CA ILE A 161 -16.62 26.79 -1.77
C ILE A 161 -15.76 26.60 -0.52
N PHE A 162 -14.61 25.95 -0.68
CA PHE A 162 -13.57 25.83 0.33
C PHE A 162 -12.26 26.36 -0.23
N TYR A 163 -11.36 26.71 0.67
CA TYR A 163 -9.98 27.03 0.33
C TYR A 163 -9.04 26.05 1.05
N PHE A 164 -8.19 25.42 0.26
CA PHE A 164 -7.14 24.51 0.73
C PHE A 164 -5.80 25.25 0.66
N ASP A 165 -5.05 25.27 1.75
CA ASP A 165 -3.82 26.05 1.88
C ASP A 165 -2.82 25.69 0.77
N THR A 166 -2.37 26.68 0.02
CA THR A 166 -1.40 26.48 -1.06
C THR A 166 0.05 26.53 -0.59
N GLU A 167 0.29 27.05 0.62
CA GLU A 167 1.63 27.19 1.19
C GLU A 167 2.03 25.97 2.03
N ASP A 168 1.05 25.23 2.56
CA ASP A 168 1.28 23.96 3.23
C ASP A 168 1.27 22.80 2.20
N PRO A 169 2.32 21.95 2.16
CA PRO A 169 2.41 20.82 1.22
C PRO A 169 1.24 19.83 1.26
N THR A 170 0.60 19.68 2.43
CA THR A 170 -0.52 18.74 2.63
C THR A 170 -1.86 19.32 2.21
N HIS A 171 -1.89 20.63 1.90
CA HIS A 171 -3.08 21.36 1.44
C HIS A 171 -4.31 21.22 2.38
N PRO A 172 -4.19 21.51 3.68
CA PRO A 172 -5.30 21.50 4.61
C PRO A 172 -6.37 22.52 4.21
N ALA A 173 -7.64 22.16 4.36
CA ALA A 173 -8.75 23.10 4.30
C ALA A 173 -8.65 24.09 5.45
N LEU A 174 -8.82 25.37 5.14
CA LEU A 174 -8.83 26.43 6.14
C LEU A 174 -10.26 26.67 6.64
N PHE A 175 -10.38 26.90 7.95
CA PHE A 175 -11.64 27.16 8.65
C PHE A 175 -11.50 28.37 9.58
N GLY A 176 -12.62 29.03 9.89
CA GLY A 176 -12.66 30.28 10.64
C GLY A 176 -12.30 31.49 9.77
N GLU A 177 -11.81 32.56 10.41
CA GLU A 177 -11.38 33.78 9.73
C GLU A 177 -10.01 33.57 9.07
N VAL A 178 -9.92 33.87 7.77
CA VAL A 178 -8.73 33.66 6.97
C VAL A 178 -8.50 34.88 6.07
N THR A 179 -7.27 35.37 6.03
CA THR A 179 -6.86 36.44 5.11
C THR A 179 -6.12 35.86 3.92
N LEU A 180 -6.66 36.02 2.71
CA LEU A 180 -6.12 35.48 1.46
C LEU A 180 -5.86 36.59 0.43
N ASN A 181 -4.97 36.32 -0.53
CA ASN A 181 -4.73 37.08 -1.76
C ASN A 181 -4.93 38.61 -1.66
N GLY A 182 -3.90 39.34 -1.23
CA GLY A 182 -3.95 40.81 -1.22
C GLY A 182 -4.68 41.42 -0.02
N GLY A 183 -4.88 40.64 1.05
CA GLY A 183 -5.43 41.14 2.32
C GLY A 183 -6.95 41.04 2.43
N HIS A 184 -7.60 40.23 1.60
CA HIS A 184 -9.04 40.01 1.69
C HIS A 184 -9.37 39.01 2.80
N HIS A 185 -10.33 39.36 3.66
CA HIS A 185 -10.78 38.52 4.76
C HIS A 185 -11.96 37.65 4.32
N TYR A 186 -11.92 36.37 4.70
CA TYR A 186 -12.93 35.36 4.43
C TYR A 186 -13.25 34.61 5.72
N TRP A 187 -14.47 34.07 5.80
CA TRP A 187 -14.83 33.13 6.85
C TRP A 187 -15.24 31.80 6.22
N PHE A 188 -14.63 30.71 6.66
CA PHE A 188 -14.95 29.35 6.22
C PHE A 188 -15.51 28.52 7.38
N ASP A 189 -16.77 28.12 7.27
CA ASP A 189 -17.38 27.16 8.19
C ASP A 189 -17.00 25.73 7.79
N GLU A 190 -16.73 24.87 8.77
CA GLU A 190 -16.33 23.47 8.55
C GLU A 190 -17.35 22.67 7.72
N ASN A 191 -18.63 22.99 7.87
CA ASN A 191 -19.72 22.25 7.22
C ASN A 191 -20.28 23.00 6.02
N GLN A 192 -20.30 24.33 6.04
CA GLN A 192 -20.96 25.16 5.03
C GLN A 192 -20.01 25.76 4.00
N GLY A 193 -18.69 25.69 4.22
CA GLY A 193 -17.70 26.33 3.38
C GLY A 193 -17.70 27.85 3.58
N MET A 194 -17.32 28.59 2.54
CA MET A 194 -17.21 30.05 2.59
C MET A 194 -18.57 30.70 2.86
N ALA A 195 -18.64 31.50 3.93
CA ALA A 195 -19.81 32.30 4.22
C ALA A 195 -20.01 33.37 3.13
N SER A 196 -21.25 33.54 2.69
CA SER A 196 -21.65 34.59 1.76
C SER A 196 -23.03 35.14 2.13
N ASN A 197 -23.20 36.46 1.97
CA ASN A 197 -24.45 37.20 2.25
C ASN A 197 -25.06 36.93 3.65
N GLN A 198 -24.21 36.78 4.67
CA GLN A 198 -24.61 36.45 6.03
C GLN A 198 -23.67 37.07 7.06
N TRP A 199 -24.13 37.15 8.30
CA TRP A 199 -23.29 37.48 9.45
C TRP A 199 -22.56 36.22 9.91
N VAL A 200 -21.31 36.39 10.33
CA VAL A 200 -20.45 35.37 10.94
C VAL A 200 -20.02 35.81 12.32
#